data_AF-A0A2D4JWJ3-F1
#
_entry.id   AF-A0A2D4JWJ3-F1
#
_cell.length_a   1.000
_cell.length_b   1.000
_cell.length_c   1.000
_cell.angle_alpha   90.00
_cell.angle_beta   90.00
_cell.angle_gamma   90.00
#
_symmetry.space_group_name_H-M   'P 1'
#
loop_
_entity.id
_entity.type
_entity.pdbx_description
1 polymer ?
#
loop_
_entity_poly.entity_id
_entity_poly.type
_entity_poly.pdbx_seq_one_letter_code
_entity_poly.pdbx_strand_id
1 'polypeptide(L)'
;AALRRPGRFDKEIEIGVPNSQDRLDILRKVLSKTPNSLSASDLTQLADSAHGYVGADLAALCKEAGMHALRRILRKKENLLDDDVSVSVIINHSDFLQAMNDVRPSAMREVTIDVPKISWSDIGGLEDVKLKLK
;
A
#
# COMPACT_ATOMS: atom_id res chain seq x y z
N ALA A 1 -18.30 15.28 23.35
CA ALA A 1 -18.11 16.65 22.80
C ALA A 1 -17.50 17.68 23.79
N ALA A 2 -16.89 17.29 24.93
CA ALA A 2 -16.33 18.24 25.90
C ALA A 2 -14.85 18.62 25.65
N LEU A 3 -14.12 17.82 24.89
CA LEU A 3 -12.67 17.96 24.69
C LEU A 3 -12.28 18.95 23.56
N ARG A 4 -13.13 19.12 22.54
CA ARG A 4 -12.94 20.04 21.39
C ARG A 4 -13.40 21.49 21.66
N ARG A 5 -13.67 21.83 22.93
CA ARG A 5 -14.08 23.19 23.32
C ARG A 5 -12.84 24.08 23.45
N PRO A 6 -12.96 25.39 23.14
CA PRO A 6 -11.88 26.35 23.36
C PRO A 6 -11.34 26.30 24.81
N GLY A 7 -10.01 26.32 24.96
CA GLY A 7 -9.27 26.15 26.21
C GLY A 7 -8.83 24.70 26.50
N ARG A 8 -8.92 23.78 25.53
CA ARG A 8 -8.52 22.36 25.66
C ARG A 8 -7.78 21.89 24.40
N PHE A 9 -8.46 21.18 23.50
CA PHE A 9 -7.94 20.89 22.16
C PHE A 9 -8.48 21.94 21.19
N ASP A 10 -7.72 23.01 21.05
CA ASP A 10 -8.14 24.21 20.30
C ASP A 10 -7.78 24.14 18.81
N LYS A 11 -6.90 23.21 18.45
CA LYS A 11 -6.42 23.01 17.08
C LYS A 11 -6.67 21.58 16.65
N GLU A 12 -7.17 21.45 15.43
CA GLU A 12 -7.36 20.19 14.76
C GLU A 12 -6.43 20.15 13.56
N ILE A 13 -5.65 19.08 13.46
CA ILE A 13 -4.76 18.84 12.34
C ILE A 13 -5.23 17.54 11.72
N GLU A 14 -5.78 17.65 10.52
CA GLU A 14 -6.16 16.49 9.72
C GLU A 14 -4.92 15.94 9.01
N ILE A 15 -4.73 14.62 9.09
CA ILE A 15 -3.70 13.90 8.37
C ILE A 15 -4.41 13.00 7.37
N GLY A 16 -4.43 13.42 6.11
CA GLY A 16 -5.05 12.68 5.02
C GLY A 16 -4.23 11.45 4.59
N VAL A 17 -4.80 10.71 3.64
CA VAL A 17 -4.11 9.61 2.96
C VAL A 17 -2.98 10.20 2.09
N PRO A 18 -1.76 9.63 2.14
CA PRO A 18 -0.63 10.16 1.38
C PRO A 18 -0.88 10.09 -0.14
N ASN A 19 -0.49 11.16 -0.85
CA ASN A 19 -0.50 11.18 -2.31
C ASN A 19 0.65 10.30 -2.88
N SER A 20 0.76 10.18 -4.22
CA SER A 20 1.81 9.33 -4.81
C SER A 20 3.23 9.75 -4.41
N GLN A 21 3.50 11.06 -4.42
CA GLN A 21 4.80 11.61 -4.04
C GLN A 21 5.11 11.33 -2.55
N ASP A 22 4.14 11.53 -1.67
CA ASP A 22 4.28 11.23 -0.23
C ASP A 22 4.57 9.74 0.00
N ARG A 23 3.88 8.85 -0.73
CA ARG A 23 4.11 7.40 -0.66
C ARG A 23 5.51 7.03 -1.12
N LEU A 24 6.03 7.67 -2.17
CA LEU A 24 7.41 7.51 -2.63
C LEU A 24 8.41 7.94 -1.56
N ASP A 25 8.19 9.06 -0.88
CA ASP A 25 9.06 9.52 0.20
C ASP A 25 9.02 8.58 1.41
N ILE A 26 7.84 8.06 1.75
CA ILE A 26 7.68 7.03 2.78
C ILE A 26 8.45 5.76 2.38
N LEU A 27 8.29 5.26 1.16
CA LEU A 27 8.97 4.07 0.66
C LEU A 27 10.49 4.25 0.71
N ARG A 28 11.02 5.39 0.25
CA ARG A 28 12.45 5.73 0.35
C ARG A 28 12.94 5.71 1.79
N LYS A 29 12.16 6.28 2.70
CA LYS A 29 12.54 6.34 4.12
C LYS A 29 12.53 4.95 4.76
N VAL A 30 11.49 4.16 4.52
CA VAL A 30 11.36 2.79 5.05
C VAL A 30 12.49 1.90 4.51
N LEU A 31 12.80 1.99 3.22
CA LEU A 31 13.83 1.19 2.56
C LEU A 31 15.25 1.68 2.76
N SER A 32 15.46 2.88 3.35
CA SER A 32 16.80 3.45 3.57
C SER A 32 17.75 2.56 4.38
N LYS A 33 17.22 1.63 5.17
CA LYS A 33 17.99 0.68 6.00
C LYS A 33 17.84 -0.77 5.54
N THR A 34 17.21 -1.01 4.39
CA THR A 34 16.88 -2.36 3.91
C THR A 34 17.61 -2.64 2.60
N PRO A 35 18.42 -3.70 2.51
CA PRO A 35 19.07 -4.09 1.27
C PRO A 35 18.03 -4.37 0.18
N ASN A 36 18.08 -3.61 -0.91
CA ASN A 36 17.17 -3.77 -2.03
C ASN A 36 17.88 -3.42 -3.35
N SER A 37 17.39 -4.00 -4.44
CA SER A 37 17.90 -3.79 -5.80
C SER A 37 16.98 -2.87 -6.61
N LEU A 38 16.16 -2.03 -5.95
CA LEU A 38 15.16 -1.22 -6.65
C LEU A 38 15.81 0.03 -7.26
N SER A 39 15.46 0.32 -8.49
CA SER A 39 15.80 1.58 -9.14
C SER A 39 14.88 2.72 -8.67
N ALA A 40 15.28 3.96 -8.94
CA ALA A 40 14.44 5.11 -8.65
C ALA A 40 13.10 5.05 -9.41
N SER A 41 13.10 4.52 -10.64
CA SER A 41 11.87 4.31 -11.42
C SER A 41 10.97 3.25 -10.82
N ASP A 42 11.54 2.16 -10.27
CA ASP A 42 10.75 1.10 -9.63
C ASP A 42 10.00 1.65 -8.40
N LEU A 43 10.67 2.48 -7.60
CA LEU A 43 10.05 3.13 -6.44
C LEU A 43 8.91 4.07 -6.85
N THR A 44 9.07 4.80 -7.94
CA THR A 44 7.99 5.64 -8.49
C THR A 44 6.81 4.80 -8.94
N GLN A 45 7.05 3.72 -9.68
CA GLN A 45 5.97 2.81 -10.12
C GLN A 45 5.24 2.13 -8.95
N LEU A 46 5.97 1.75 -7.90
CA LEU A 46 5.38 1.20 -6.68
C LEU A 46 4.53 2.24 -5.96
N ALA A 47 4.98 3.49 -5.87
CA ALA A 47 4.22 4.56 -5.25
C ALA A 47 2.94 4.89 -6.03
N ASP A 48 3.02 4.91 -7.36
CA ASP A 48 1.87 5.14 -8.24
C ASP A 48 0.83 4.02 -8.16
N SER A 49 1.27 2.76 -8.08
CA SER A 49 0.38 1.59 -7.98
C SER A 49 -0.19 1.36 -6.57
N ALA A 50 0.43 1.90 -5.52
CA ALA A 50 -0.02 1.77 -4.13
C ALA A 50 -1.16 2.74 -3.76
N HIS A 51 -2.20 2.86 -4.60
CA HIS A 51 -3.35 3.70 -4.29
C HIS A 51 -4.08 3.24 -3.01
N GLY A 52 -4.40 4.18 -2.13
CA GLY A 52 -5.07 3.88 -0.86
C GLY A 52 -4.19 3.26 0.23
N TYR A 53 -2.90 3.04 -0.03
CA TYR A 53 -1.96 2.62 1.02
C TYR A 53 -1.64 3.80 1.93
N VAL A 54 -1.71 3.58 3.24
CA VAL A 54 -1.19 4.53 4.23
C VAL A 54 0.23 4.14 4.67
N GLY A 55 0.89 4.98 5.46
CA GLY A 55 2.26 4.72 5.91
C GLY A 55 2.44 3.36 6.62
N ALA A 56 1.44 2.92 7.39
CA ALA A 56 1.43 1.60 8.01
C ALA A 56 1.36 0.45 6.99
N ASP A 57 0.55 0.60 5.94
CA ASP A 57 0.45 -0.41 4.88
C ASP A 57 1.74 -0.50 4.07
N LEU A 58 2.37 0.64 3.76
CA LEU A 58 3.65 0.67 3.06
C LEU A 58 4.77 0.01 3.89
N ALA A 59 4.78 0.24 5.20
CA ALA A 59 5.71 -0.45 6.10
C ALA A 59 5.46 -1.97 6.12
N ALA A 60 4.20 -2.39 6.17
CA ALA A 60 3.81 -3.81 6.09
C ALA A 60 4.18 -4.42 4.72
N LEU A 61 3.99 -3.68 3.63
CA LEU A 61 4.36 -4.09 2.27
C LEU A 61 5.86 -4.36 2.16
N CYS A 62 6.70 -3.45 2.65
CA CYS A 62 8.16 -3.66 2.67
C CYS A 62 8.56 -4.89 3.51
N LYS A 63 7.87 -5.12 4.63
CA LYS A 63 8.13 -6.30 5.48
C LYS A 63 7.75 -7.61 4.77
N GLU A 64 6.59 -7.66 4.11
CA GLU A 64 6.16 -8.86 3.39
C GLU A 64 7.03 -9.11 2.14
N ALA A 65 7.46 -8.06 1.44
CA ALA A 65 8.46 -8.17 0.37
C ALA A 65 9.78 -8.76 0.89
N GLY A 66 10.23 -8.36 2.08
CA GLY A 66 11.39 -8.97 2.74
C GLY A 66 11.19 -10.46 3.04
N MET A 67 9.99 -10.86 3.44
CA MET A 67 9.64 -12.26 3.69
C MET A 67 9.63 -13.09 2.39
N HIS A 68 9.12 -12.53 1.29
CA HIS A 68 9.20 -13.16 -0.03
C HIS A 68 10.64 -13.34 -0.51
N ALA A 69 11.49 -12.33 -0.31
CA ALA A 69 12.91 -12.40 -0.61
C ALA A 69 13.62 -13.51 0.21
N LEU A 70 13.29 -13.62 1.51
CA LEU A 70 13.80 -14.66 2.39
C LEU A 70 13.36 -16.06 1.93
N ARG A 71 12.07 -16.25 1.67
CA ARG A 71 11.52 -17.54 1.16
C ARG A 71 12.20 -17.95 -0.15
N ARG A 72 12.49 -17.00 -1.05
CA ARG A 72 13.21 -17.26 -2.31
C ARG A 72 14.61 -17.82 -2.06
N ILE A 73 15.34 -17.27 -1.10
CA ILE A 73 16.72 -17.69 -0.81
C ILE A 73 16.75 -19.06 -0.15
N LEU A 74 15.87 -19.30 0.83
CA LEU A 74 15.76 -20.59 1.52
C LEU A 74 15.41 -21.73 0.56
N ARG A 75 14.54 -21.47 -0.44
CA ARG A 75 14.25 -22.46 -1.51
C ARG A 75 15.46 -22.78 -2.39
N LYS A 76 16.39 -21.84 -2.55
CA LYS A 76 17.55 -21.99 -3.44
C LYS A 76 18.75 -22.66 -2.75
N LYS A 77 18.82 -22.58 -1.41
CA LYS A 77 19.89 -23.17 -0.61
C LYS A 77 19.28 -23.85 0.63
N GLU A 78 19.13 -25.17 0.58
CA GLU A 78 18.53 -25.96 1.67
C GLU A 78 19.34 -25.96 2.97
N ASN A 79 20.63 -25.54 2.98
CA ASN A 79 21.53 -25.58 4.14
C ASN A 79 22.29 -24.26 4.36
N LEU A 80 21.58 -23.15 4.59
CA LEU A 80 22.23 -21.89 5.00
C LEU A 80 22.34 -21.83 6.53
N LEU A 81 23.52 -21.40 7.02
CA LEU A 81 23.70 -20.96 8.41
C LEU A 81 23.03 -19.59 8.59
N ASP A 82 22.44 -19.32 9.76
CA ASP A 82 21.66 -18.09 10.04
C ASP A 82 22.42 -16.79 9.71
N ASP A 83 23.74 -16.76 9.90
CA ASP A 83 24.58 -15.60 9.60
C ASP A 83 24.75 -15.33 8.09
N ASP A 84 24.78 -16.38 7.25
CA ASP A 84 24.88 -16.23 5.78
C ASP A 84 23.55 -15.82 5.15
N VAL A 85 22.43 -16.14 5.80
CA VAL A 85 21.09 -15.74 5.35
C VAL A 85 20.95 -14.23 5.44
N SER A 86 21.29 -13.63 6.59
CA SER A 86 21.08 -12.21 6.86
C SER A 86 21.81 -11.28 5.87
N VAL A 87 23.00 -11.68 5.40
CA VAL A 87 23.81 -10.90 4.45
C VAL A 87 23.31 -11.05 3.00
N SER A 88 22.60 -12.13 2.68
CA SER A 88 22.20 -12.44 1.30
C SER A 88 20.79 -12.00 0.92
N VAL A 89 19.96 -11.58 1.88
CA VAL A 89 18.59 -11.13 1.59
C VAL A 89 18.58 -9.74 0.95
N ILE A 90 18.47 -9.71 -0.38
CA ILE A 90 18.22 -8.50 -1.17
C ILE A 90 16.80 -8.57 -1.72
N ILE A 91 15.99 -7.55 -1.40
CA ILE A 91 14.62 -7.41 -1.91
C ILE A 91 14.67 -6.90 -3.34
N ASN A 92 13.89 -7.50 -4.24
CA ASN A 92 13.77 -7.04 -5.62
C ASN A 92 12.33 -6.62 -5.96
N HIS A 93 12.13 -6.09 -7.16
CA HIS A 93 10.81 -5.64 -7.61
C HIS A 93 9.75 -6.76 -7.62
N SER A 94 10.14 -7.99 -7.96
CA SER A 94 9.20 -9.13 -7.97
C SER A 94 8.68 -9.53 -6.59
N ASP A 95 9.45 -9.25 -5.52
CA ASP A 95 9.02 -9.50 -4.14
C ASP A 95 7.93 -8.51 -3.72
N PHE A 96 8.05 -7.26 -4.18
CA PHE A 96 7.02 -6.24 -3.97
C PHE A 96 5.72 -6.57 -4.69
N LEU A 97 5.81 -7.02 -5.95
CA LEU A 97 4.62 -7.45 -6.70
C LEU A 97 3.90 -8.60 -6.01
N GLN A 98 4.63 -9.56 -5.43
CA GLN A 98 4.04 -10.63 -4.63
C GLN A 98 3.41 -10.08 -3.35
N ALA A 99 4.12 -9.22 -2.63
CA ALA A 99 3.65 -8.62 -1.39
C ALA A 99 2.38 -7.77 -1.56
N MET A 100 2.21 -7.09 -2.70
CA MET A 100 0.99 -6.31 -2.98
C MET A 100 -0.27 -7.17 -3.08
N ASN A 101 -0.15 -8.47 -3.40
CA ASN A 101 -1.30 -9.38 -3.38
C ASN A 101 -1.74 -9.75 -1.95
N ASP A 102 -0.80 -9.73 -1.01
CA ASP A 102 -1.03 -10.11 0.38
C ASP A 102 -1.44 -8.90 1.25
N VAL A 103 -0.82 -7.74 1.01
CA VAL A 103 -1.04 -6.53 1.81
C VAL A 103 -2.09 -5.65 1.15
N ARG A 104 -3.30 -5.60 1.71
CA ARG A 104 -4.39 -4.75 1.19
C ARG A 104 -4.29 -3.30 1.71
N PRO A 105 -4.60 -2.27 0.89
CA PRO A 105 -4.64 -0.87 1.33
C PRO A 105 -5.71 -0.64 2.41
N SER A 106 -5.32 -0.08 3.55
CA SER A 106 -6.23 0.17 4.68
C SER A 106 -7.23 1.27 4.40
N ALA A 107 -6.87 2.33 3.66
CA ALA A 107 -7.79 3.42 3.36
C ALA A 107 -8.97 2.99 2.45
N MET A 108 -8.84 1.84 1.77
CA MET A 108 -9.89 1.28 0.93
C MET A 108 -10.69 0.18 1.63
N ARG A 109 -10.28 -0.29 2.83
CA ARG A 109 -10.99 -1.37 3.54
C ARG A 109 -12.36 -0.95 4.06
N GLU A 110 -12.57 0.34 4.35
CA GLU A 110 -13.85 0.85 4.83
C GLU A 110 -14.80 1.29 3.70
N VAL A 111 -14.36 1.27 2.43
CA VAL A 111 -15.26 1.46 1.29
C VAL A 111 -15.96 0.14 1.00
N THR A 112 -17.02 -0.14 1.76
CA THR A 112 -18.00 -1.15 1.36
C THR A 112 -18.70 -0.63 0.10
N ILE A 113 -18.19 -0.99 -1.06
CA ILE A 113 -18.95 -0.85 -2.31
C ILE A 113 -20.09 -1.85 -2.17
N ASP A 114 -21.23 -1.39 -1.65
CA ASP A 114 -22.47 -2.14 -1.77
C ASP A 114 -22.79 -2.16 -3.26
N VAL A 115 -22.38 -3.22 -3.95
CA VAL A 115 -22.70 -3.40 -5.36
C VAL A 115 -24.20 -3.66 -5.40
N PRO A 116 -25.00 -2.69 -5.84
CA PRO A 116 -26.43 -2.87 -5.82
C PRO A 116 -26.75 -4.04 -6.78
N LYS A 117 -27.69 -4.90 -6.40
CA LYS A 117 -28.12 -6.03 -7.24
C LYS A 117 -28.91 -5.58 -8.49
N ILE A 118 -28.88 -4.29 -8.81
CA ILE A 118 -29.58 -3.68 -9.93
C ILE A 118 -28.58 -3.19 -10.97
N SER A 119 -28.89 -3.49 -12.22
CA SER A 119 -28.19 -3.02 -13.40
C SER A 119 -28.75 -1.66 -13.86
N TRP A 120 -28.02 -0.95 -14.71
CA TRP A 120 -28.50 0.31 -15.33
C TRP A 120 -29.82 0.15 -16.11
N SER A 121 -30.13 -1.07 -16.57
CA SER A 121 -31.38 -1.45 -17.22
C SER A 121 -32.56 -1.58 -16.26
N ASP A 122 -32.32 -1.83 -14.97
CA ASP A 122 -33.38 -2.00 -13.96
C ASP A 122 -33.90 -0.65 -13.44
N ILE A 123 -33.21 0.44 -13.75
CA ILE A 123 -33.62 1.80 -13.38
C ILE A 123 -34.55 2.31 -14.49
N GLY A 124 -35.83 2.58 -14.21
CA GLY A 124 -36.74 3.23 -15.17
C GLY A 124 -36.48 4.74 -15.28
N GLY A 125 -36.42 5.29 -16.50
CA GLY A 125 -36.24 6.73 -16.75
C GLY A 125 -34.81 7.25 -16.57
N LEU A 126 -34.69 8.58 -16.40
CA LEU A 126 -33.44 9.32 -16.17
C LEU A 126 -32.38 9.13 -17.27
N GLU A 127 -32.82 8.98 -18.52
CA GLU A 127 -31.96 8.73 -19.69
C GLU A 127 -30.85 9.78 -19.83
N ASP A 128 -31.17 11.06 -19.65
CA ASP A 128 -30.21 12.16 -19.76
C ASP A 128 -29.12 12.10 -18.68
N VAL A 129 -29.45 11.63 -17.48
CA VAL A 129 -28.50 11.50 -16.36
C VAL A 129 -27.64 10.25 -16.54
N LYS A 130 -28.24 9.15 -17.01
CA LYS A 130 -27.52 7.92 -17.36
C LYS A 130 -26.49 8.15 -18.47
N LEU A 131 -26.79 9.03 -19.43
CA LEU A 131 -25.89 9.39 -20.53
C LEU A 131 -24.70 10.24 -20.08
N LYS A 132 -24.88 11.07 -19.04
CA LYS A 132 -23.81 11.93 -18.48
C LYS A 132 -22.88 11.20 -17.49
N LEU A 133 -23.35 10.11 -16.89
CA LEU A 133 -22.60 9.32 -15.90
C LEU A 133 -21.93 8.07 -16.51
N LYS A 134 -22.22 7.78 -17.78
CA LYS A 134 -21.46 6.81 -18.60
C LYS A 134 -20.12 7.39 -18.99
#